data_AF-A0A7J4PT92-F1
#
_entry.id   AF-A0A7J4PT92-F1
#
_cell.length_a   1.000
_cell.length_b   1.000
_cell.length_c   1.000
_cell.angle_alpha   90.00
_cell.angle_beta   90.00
_cell.angle_gamma   90.00
#
_symmetry.space_group_name_H-M   'P 1'
#
loop_
_entity.id
_entity.type
_entity.pdbx_description
1 polymer ?
#
loop_
_entity_poly.entity_id
_entity_poly.type
_entity_poly.pdbx_seq_one_letter_code
_entity_poly.pdbx_strand_id
1 'polypeptide(L)'
;MKDLQKEAEVYPVGQILYNESEKNASFSDLFSGEDADDSNIPDLGKVQMFYFTVLLAAVYLFFLGDKFFVGAGLIDAFPVLSSSMLVLLGISNGGYLIKKAT
;
A
#
# COMPACT_ATOMS: atom_id res chain seq x y z
N MET A 1 -5.86 13.29 52.56
CA MET A 1 -6.58 12.39 51.63
C MET A 1 -6.96 13.15 50.36
N LYS A 2 -5.97 13.59 49.58
CA LYS A 2 -6.14 14.10 48.19
C LYS A 2 -4.81 13.86 47.47
N ASP A 3 -4.39 12.61 47.47
CA ASP A 3 -3.32 12.16 46.59
C ASP A 3 -3.99 11.93 45.24
N LEU A 4 -3.77 12.91 44.38
CA LEU A 4 -4.22 12.96 43.00
C LEU A 4 -3.81 11.66 42.32
N GLN A 5 -4.79 10.88 41.87
CA GLN A 5 -4.55 9.79 40.93
C GLN A 5 -4.00 10.41 39.66
N LYS A 6 -2.66 10.41 39.55
CA LYS A 6 -1.96 10.72 38.31
C LYS A 6 -2.39 9.62 37.34
N GLU A 7 -3.20 9.98 36.34
CA GLU A 7 -3.52 9.04 35.28
C GLU A 7 -2.20 8.53 34.69
N ALA A 8 -2.07 7.21 34.60
CA ALA A 8 -0.87 6.61 34.04
C ALA A 8 -0.78 7.06 32.57
N GLU A 9 0.29 7.77 32.21
CA GLU A 9 0.58 8.04 30.80
C GLU A 9 0.79 6.70 30.10
N VAL A 10 -0.17 6.31 29.25
CA VAL A 10 -0.08 5.12 28.43
C VAL A 10 0.63 5.51 27.14
N TYR A 11 1.82 4.97 26.94
CA TYR A 11 2.58 5.12 25.71
C TYR A 11 2.32 3.88 24.83
N PRO A 12 1.79 4.03 23.60
CA PRO A 12 1.65 2.89 22.71
C PRO A 12 3.04 2.38 22.30
N VAL A 13 3.35 1.13 22.67
CA VAL A 13 4.55 0.43 22.20
C VAL A 13 4.09 -0.56 21.14
N GLY A 14 4.26 -0.20 19.86
CA GLY A 14 3.94 -1.10 18.76
C GLY A 14 4.92 -2.27 18.71
N GLN A 15 4.42 -3.50 18.81
CA GLN A 15 5.23 -4.70 18.59
C GLN A 15 5.29 -4.98 17.09
N ILE A 16 6.47 -4.86 16.50
CA ILE A 16 6.69 -5.16 15.07
C ILE A 16 7.02 -6.63 14.93
N LEU A 17 6.22 -7.35 14.16
CA LEU A 17 6.53 -8.72 13.75
C LEU A 17 7.45 -8.72 12.54
N TYR A 18 8.44 -9.61 12.54
CA TYR A 18 9.41 -9.75 11.47
C TYR A 18 9.78 -11.22 11.26
N ASN A 19 10.18 -11.55 10.04
CA ASN A 19 10.74 -12.86 9.72
C ASN A 19 12.20 -12.91 10.18
N GLU A 20 12.55 -13.88 11.03
CA GLU A 20 13.94 -14.05 11.53
C GLU A 20 14.95 -14.39 10.43
N SER A 21 14.48 -14.92 9.30
CA SER A 21 15.29 -15.23 8.12
C SER A 21 14.58 -14.78 6.86
N GLU A 22 15.35 -14.26 5.90
CA GLU A 22 14.92 -13.96 4.53
C GLU A 22 14.23 -15.15 3.82
N LYS A 23 14.55 -16.38 4.22
CA LYS A 23 13.90 -17.60 3.69
C LYS A 23 12.43 -17.75 4.09
N ASN A 24 12.03 -17.04 5.15
CA ASN A 24 10.66 -17.06 5.65
C ASN A 24 9.83 -15.90 5.07
N ALA A 25 10.44 -15.01 4.28
CA ALA A 25 9.72 -13.94 3.62
C ALA A 25 8.78 -14.50 2.54
N SER A 26 7.52 -14.07 2.58
CA SER A 26 6.49 -14.47 1.63
C SER A 26 5.79 -13.27 1.03
N PHE A 27 5.27 -13.43 -0.19
CA PHE A 27 4.38 -12.43 -0.80
C PHE A 27 3.11 -12.18 0.03
N SER A 28 2.66 -13.17 0.80
CA SER A 28 1.53 -13.01 1.72
C SER A 28 1.77 -11.93 2.77
N ASP A 29 3.02 -11.71 3.17
CA ASP A 29 3.38 -10.78 4.25
C ASP A 29 3.09 -9.32 3.86
N LEU A 30 3.06 -9.01 2.56
CA LEU A 30 2.63 -7.71 2.04
C LEU A 30 1.15 -7.42 2.30
N PHE A 31 0.36 -8.46 2.55
CA PHE A 31 -1.08 -8.38 2.74
C PHE A 31 -1.49 -8.65 4.18
N SER A 32 -0.60 -9.10 5.05
CA SER A 32 -0.89 -9.37 6.46
C SER A 32 -1.05 -8.10 7.30
N GLY A 33 -1.82 -8.19 8.38
CA GLY A 33 -1.88 -7.17 9.43
C GLY A 33 -0.51 -6.88 10.04
N GLU A 34 -0.34 -5.68 10.60
CA GLU A 34 0.96 -5.21 11.15
C GLU A 34 1.11 -5.45 12.65
N ASP A 35 -0.01 -5.73 13.34
CA ASP A 35 -0.04 -5.95 14.77
C ASP A 35 -0.01 -7.44 15.10
N ALA A 36 0.47 -7.77 16.31
CA ALA A 36 0.55 -9.15 16.81
C ALA A 36 -0.79 -9.89 16.78
N ASP A 37 -1.91 -9.16 16.90
CA ASP A 37 -3.26 -9.72 16.93
C ASP A 37 -3.82 -10.03 15.53
N ASP A 38 -3.29 -9.40 14.46
CA ASP A 38 -3.86 -9.48 13.10
C ASP A 38 -2.87 -10.01 12.04
N SER A 39 -1.66 -10.40 12.45
CA SER A 39 -0.57 -10.78 11.53
C SER A 39 -0.85 -12.02 10.68
N ASN A 40 -1.75 -12.89 11.13
CA ASN A 40 -2.15 -14.10 10.43
C ASN A 40 -3.41 -13.91 9.59
N ILE A 41 -3.96 -12.70 9.56
CA ILE A 41 -5.19 -12.36 8.83
C ILE A 41 -4.81 -11.38 7.70
N PRO A 42 -5.33 -11.60 6.48
CA PRO A 42 -5.16 -10.63 5.41
C PRO A 42 -5.84 -9.29 5.75
N ASP A 43 -5.08 -8.20 5.73
CA ASP A 43 -5.57 -6.84 5.80
C ASP A 43 -6.26 -6.50 4.46
N LEU A 44 -7.59 -6.43 4.51
CA LEU A 44 -8.42 -6.12 3.36
C LEU A 44 -8.06 -4.77 2.71
N GLY A 45 -7.62 -3.80 3.51
CA GLY A 45 -7.14 -2.50 3.02
C GLY A 45 -5.89 -2.67 2.17
N LYS A 46 -4.89 -3.42 2.62
CA LYS A 46 -3.66 -3.70 1.85
C LYS A 46 -3.98 -4.45 0.54
N VAL A 47 -4.88 -5.42 0.60
CA VAL A 47 -5.34 -6.15 -0.61
C VAL A 47 -6.03 -5.21 -1.59
N GLN A 48 -6.91 -4.33 -1.12
CA GLN A 48 -7.61 -3.34 -1.95
C GLN A 48 -6.64 -2.35 -2.60
N MET A 49 -5.63 -1.88 -1.87
CA MET A 49 -4.60 -0.97 -2.39
C MET A 49 -3.77 -1.63 -3.50
N PHE A 50 -3.34 -2.88 -3.27
CA PHE A 50 -2.62 -3.64 -4.28
C PHE A 50 -3.46 -3.87 -5.53
N TYR A 51 -4.75 -4.21 -5.38
CA TYR A 51 -5.66 -4.40 -6.51
C TYR A 51 -5.74 -3.17 -7.41
N PHE A 52 -5.96 -1.97 -6.86
CA PHE A 52 -6.02 -0.74 -7.65
C PHE A 52 -4.68 -0.43 -8.32
N THR A 53 -3.57 -0.73 -7.65
CA THR A 53 -2.23 -0.54 -8.21
C THR A 53 -1.99 -1.44 -9.42
N VAL A 54 -2.33 -2.73 -9.31
CA VAL A 54 -2.22 -3.70 -10.43
C VAL A 54 -3.15 -3.31 -11.57
N LEU A 55 -4.39 -2.88 -11.28
CA LEU A 55 -5.34 -2.45 -12.28
C LEU A 55 -4.83 -1.23 -13.06
N LEU A 56 -4.33 -0.21 -12.36
CA LEU A 56 -3.74 0.97 -12.98
C LEU A 56 -2.53 0.62 -13.83
N ALA A 57 -1.65 -0.26 -13.34
CA ALA A 57 -0.50 -0.75 -14.09
C ALA A 57 -0.92 -1.48 -15.37
N ALA A 58 -1.93 -2.36 -15.30
CA ALA A 58 -2.45 -3.07 -16.46
C ALA A 58 -3.03 -2.12 -17.52
N VAL A 59 -3.82 -1.13 -17.10
CA VAL A 59 -4.37 -0.09 -18.00
C VAL A 59 -3.25 0.73 -18.63
N TYR A 60 -2.23 1.09 -17.87
CA TYR A 60 -1.08 1.83 -18.40
C TYR A 60 -0.30 1.00 -19.43
N LEU A 61 -0.05 -0.28 -19.13
CA LEU A 61 0.61 -1.21 -20.05
C LEU A 61 -0.21 -1.43 -21.32
N PHE A 62 -1.53 -1.40 -21.25
CA PHE A 62 -2.39 -1.43 -22.43
C PHE A 62 -2.17 -0.21 -23.33
N PHE A 63 -2.19 1.01 -22.77
CA PHE A 63 -1.91 2.23 -23.55
C PHE A 63 -0.48 2.25 -24.10
N LEU A 64 0.47 1.68 -23.36
CA LEU A 64 1.84 1.53 -23.83
C LEU A 64 1.89 0.55 -25.01
N GLY A 65 1.24 -0.61 -24.88
CA GLY A 65 1.15 -1.62 -25.93
C GLY A 65 0.49 -1.08 -27.20
N ASP A 66 -0.58 -0.29 -27.09
CA ASP A 66 -1.21 0.36 -28.24
C ASP A 66 -0.21 1.23 -29.01
N LYS A 67 0.59 2.05 -28.31
CA LYS A 67 1.65 2.83 -28.95
C LYS A 67 2.74 1.99 -29.62
N PHE A 68 3.13 0.88 -29.00
CA PHE A 68 4.22 0.02 -29.51
C PHE A 68 3.80 -0.90 -30.65
N PHE A 69 2.57 -1.41 -30.62
CA PHE A 69 2.14 -2.49 -31.52
C PHE A 69 1.11 -2.05 -32.57
N VAL A 70 0.38 -0.96 -32.33
CA VAL A 70 -0.64 -0.44 -33.25
C VAL A 70 -0.18 0.87 -33.91
N GLY A 71 0.61 1.67 -33.19
CA GLY A 71 1.18 2.93 -33.71
C GLY A 71 2.07 2.73 -34.93
N ALA A 72 1.81 3.49 -36.00
CA ALA A 72 2.56 3.41 -37.27
C ALA A 72 3.81 4.32 -37.32
N GLY A 73 4.32 4.78 -36.17
CA GLY A 73 5.38 5.80 -36.10
C GLY A 73 6.39 5.56 -34.99
N LEU A 74 7.44 6.39 -34.98
CA LEU A 74 8.40 6.46 -33.88
C LEU A 74 7.70 6.86 -32.59
N ILE A 75 7.98 6.14 -31.50
CA ILE A 75 7.48 6.51 -30.17
C ILE A 75 8.27 7.73 -29.70
N ASP A 76 7.57 8.85 -29.63
CA ASP A 76 8.09 10.15 -29.18
C ASP A 76 7.94 10.34 -27.67
N ALA A 77 6.89 9.77 -27.08
CA ALA A 77 6.57 9.86 -25.67
C ALA A 77 5.77 8.66 -25.16
N PHE A 78 5.96 8.35 -23.88
CA PHE A 78 5.14 7.39 -23.15
C PHE A 78 3.70 7.92 -22.96
N PRO A 79 2.71 7.04 -22.68
CA PRO A 79 1.37 7.49 -22.32
C PRO A 79 1.40 8.42 -21.10
N VAL A 80 0.65 9.51 -21.17
CA VAL A 80 0.50 10.46 -20.05
C VAL A 80 -0.43 9.85 -19.01
N LEU A 81 -0.06 9.96 -17.72
CA LEU A 81 -0.94 9.56 -16.63
C LEU A 81 -2.08 10.57 -16.49
N SER A 82 -3.33 10.10 -16.48
CA SER A 82 -4.47 10.97 -16.25
C SER A 82 -4.53 11.43 -14.79
N SER A 83 -5.16 12.57 -14.53
CA SER A 83 -5.40 13.07 -13.17
C SER A 83 -6.16 12.05 -12.31
N SER A 84 -7.08 11.28 -12.89
CA SER A 84 -7.80 10.22 -12.17
C SER A 84 -6.90 9.04 -11.79
N MET A 85 -5.95 8.64 -12.65
CA MET A 85 -4.96 7.61 -12.31
C MET A 85 -4.06 8.08 -11.17
N LEU A 86 -3.62 9.34 -11.19
CA LEU A 86 -2.80 9.93 -10.14
C LEU A 86 -3.56 9.98 -8.79
N VAL A 87 -4.84 10.35 -8.81
CA VAL A 87 -5.69 10.35 -7.61
C VAL A 87 -5.86 8.93 -7.06
N LEU A 88 -6.13 7.93 -7.90
CA LEU A 88 -6.28 6.55 -7.46
C LEU A 88 -4.97 5.97 -6.90
N LEU A 89 -3.83 6.27 -7.52
CA LEU A 89 -2.51 5.90 -7.02
C LEU A 89 -2.22 6.56 -5.66
N GLY A 90 -2.57 7.85 -5.55
CA GLY A 90 -2.40 8.65 -4.35
C GLY A 90 -3.28 8.19 -3.19
N ILE A 91 -4.54 7.84 -3.41
CA ILE A 91 -5.43 7.28 -2.38
C ILE A 91 -4.97 5.87 -1.98
N SER A 92 -4.54 5.06 -2.94
CA SER A 92 -4.06 3.69 -2.72
C SER A 92 -2.85 3.63 -1.77
N ASN A 93 -1.85 4.51 -1.89
CA ASN A 93 -0.72 4.56 -0.94
C ASN A 93 -0.92 5.58 0.19
N GLY A 94 -1.61 6.68 -0.07
CA GLY A 94 -1.82 7.78 0.88
C GLY A 94 -2.72 7.39 2.04
N GLY A 95 -3.69 6.48 1.84
CA GLY A 95 -4.49 5.95 2.94
C GLY A 95 -3.64 5.22 3.98
N TYR A 96 -2.63 4.45 3.56
CA TYR A 96 -1.69 3.78 4.46
C TYR A 96 -0.83 4.79 5.24
N LEU A 97 -0.30 5.80 4.56
CA LEU A 97 0.50 6.85 5.20
C LEU A 97 -0.31 7.68 6.21
N ILE A 98 -1.58 7.99 5.91
CA ILE A 98 -2.49 8.70 6.83
C ILE A 98 -2.80 7.83 8.06
N LYS A 99 -3.07 6.53 7.87
CA LYS A 99 -3.30 5.57 8.98
C LYS A 99 -2.09 5.48 9.92
N LYS A 100 -0.87 5.64 9.40
CA LYS A 100 0.36 5.59 10.21
C LYS A 100 0.72 6.93 10.86
N ALA A 101 0.24 8.03 10.31
CA ALA A 101 0.53 9.38 10.78
C ALA A 101 -0.45 9.90 11.85
N THR A 102 -1.55 9.17 12.10
CA THR A 102 -2.57 9.48 13.10
C THR A 102 -2.58 8.40 14.16
#